data_AF-A0A7L1X030-F1
#
_entry.id   AF-A0A7L1X030-F1
#
_cell.length_a   1.000
_cell.length_b   1.000
_cell.length_c   1.000
_cell.angle_alpha   90.00
_cell.angle_beta   90.00
_cell.angle_gamma   90.00
#
_symmetry.space_group_name_H-M   'P 1'
#
loop_
_entity.id
_entity.type
_entity.pdbx_description
1 polymer ?
#
loop_
_entity_poly.entity_id
_entity_poly.type
_entity_poly.pdbx_seq_one_letter_code
_entity_poly.pdbx_strand_id
1 'polypeptide(L)'
;GDPRRTLTHFSQDNVSHYDIFLLHESEEELYVGARDRVLALAVGTPGSIRAKASIMWGPTAEKTSECAFKKKSQETECFNFIRVLVALNQTHLYVCGTYAFSPACTYIHRENFTLVSSGRGQPFLDGKGQCPFDPQHTYTALLVDGELYAGTMNNFQGNEPIISRSLGSRTLLKTDAFLRWLSADAAFVASFSIPGDDKVYFFFEETADEFDFFERLLVPRVARVCKSDVGGDKVLQKKWTTFLKAQLVCSQPGRFPFNVIHHAFALPRRGGRGADFYAVFTSQWQAGRAGSAAVCAYSQEALEEVFEGKYKELNKESSRWMVYSGPDMSPRPGSCYMGPSSDKALTFMKDHFLMDGKVTPIQGRPLLVKTDVTYTRIVVDETHGISGATYRVMFLATAEGFLHKAVELPEGPHIVESIQLFKTAEPVKNLLLAPGKGILYVGYSGGVLQVPLANCSVHRSCAECVLARDPYCAW
;
A
#
# COMPACT_ATOMS: atom_id res chain seq x y z
N GLY A 1 23.84 -11.12 7.07
CA GLY A 1 24.41 -10.45 5.89
C GLY A 1 25.80 -9.96 6.22
N ASP A 2 26.62 -9.69 5.21
CA ASP A 2 27.99 -9.20 5.43
C ASP A 2 27.96 -7.76 5.95
N PRO A 3 28.48 -7.46 7.16
CA PRO A 3 28.54 -6.10 7.68
C PRO A 3 29.45 -5.16 6.87
N ARG A 4 30.27 -5.71 5.96
CA ARG A 4 31.12 -4.95 5.03
C ARG A 4 30.43 -4.60 3.72
N ARG A 5 29.15 -4.99 3.54
CA ARG A 5 28.39 -4.71 2.33
C ARG A 5 28.21 -3.19 2.18
N THR A 6 28.94 -2.60 1.23
CA THR A 6 28.77 -1.20 0.88
C THR A 6 27.46 -1.04 0.12
N LEU A 7 26.57 -0.19 0.62
CA LEU A 7 25.33 0.18 -0.03
C LEU A 7 25.48 1.58 -0.62
N THR A 8 25.03 1.77 -1.84
CA THR A 8 25.02 3.10 -2.46
C THR A 8 23.92 3.92 -1.80
N HIS A 9 24.30 5.11 -1.34
CA HIS A 9 23.45 6.01 -0.57
C HIS A 9 23.35 7.37 -1.24
N PHE A 10 22.16 7.96 -1.18
CA PHE A 10 21.89 9.33 -1.56
C PHE A 10 21.15 10.06 -0.45
N SER A 11 21.65 11.25 -0.10
CA SER A 11 21.00 12.23 0.77
C SER A 11 21.23 13.63 0.21
N GLN A 12 20.36 14.56 0.57
CA GLN A 12 20.50 15.97 0.21
C GLN A 12 20.35 16.82 1.47
N ASP A 13 21.18 17.86 1.59
CA ASP A 13 21.17 18.74 2.76
C ASP A 13 19.80 19.38 2.97
N ASN A 14 19.36 19.43 4.22
CA ASN A 14 18.07 19.97 4.65
C ASN A 14 16.85 19.26 4.04
N VAL A 15 17.00 18.00 3.63
CA VAL A 15 15.91 17.15 3.15
C VAL A 15 15.81 15.91 4.03
N SER A 16 14.59 15.50 4.36
CA SER A 16 14.33 14.31 5.17
C SER A 16 13.02 13.65 4.75
N HIS A 17 12.75 12.45 5.29
CA HIS A 17 11.52 11.68 5.07
C HIS A 17 11.30 11.30 3.60
N TYR A 18 12.22 10.51 3.04
CA TYR A 18 12.16 10.02 1.66
C TYR A 18 11.14 8.88 1.55
N ASP A 19 9.86 9.22 1.64
CA ASP A 19 8.78 8.30 2.00
C ASP A 19 8.09 7.64 0.79
N ILE A 20 8.14 8.27 -0.40
CA ILE A 20 7.44 7.77 -1.59
C ILE A 20 8.31 7.82 -2.83
N PHE A 21 8.30 6.73 -3.60
CA PHE A 21 9.09 6.55 -4.80
C PHE A 21 8.22 6.26 -6.02
N LEU A 22 8.69 6.72 -7.17
CA LEU A 22 8.17 6.37 -8.48
C LEU A 22 9.34 6.19 -9.44
N LEU A 23 9.56 4.95 -9.91
CA LEU A 23 10.58 4.66 -10.91
C LEU A 23 10.01 4.89 -12.31
N HIS A 24 10.76 5.59 -13.15
CA HIS A 24 10.46 5.77 -14.56
C HIS A 24 10.45 4.40 -15.29
N GLU A 25 9.64 4.21 -16.33
CA GLU A 25 9.54 2.96 -17.11
C GLU A 25 10.90 2.49 -17.69
N SER A 26 11.73 3.43 -18.17
CA SER A 26 13.12 3.16 -18.58
C SER A 26 14.05 2.70 -17.45
N GLU A 27 13.59 2.74 -16.21
CA GLU A 27 14.35 2.49 -14.97
C GLU A 27 15.56 3.43 -14.75
N GLU A 28 15.78 4.45 -15.59
CA GLU A 28 16.93 5.36 -15.52
C GLU A 28 16.76 6.52 -14.54
N GLU A 29 15.52 6.79 -14.12
CA GLU A 29 15.16 7.94 -13.30
C GLU A 29 14.19 7.54 -12.18
N LEU A 30 14.52 7.95 -10.96
CA LEU A 30 13.72 7.73 -9.77
C LEU A 30 13.20 9.08 -9.26
N TYR A 31 11.88 9.24 -9.24
CA TYR A 31 11.24 10.36 -8.57
C TYR A 31 11.02 10.04 -7.10
N VAL A 32 11.30 10.99 -6.23
CA VAL A 32 11.20 10.83 -4.78
C VAL A 32 10.42 11.98 -4.17
N GLY A 33 9.35 11.65 -3.46
CA GLY A 33 8.64 12.57 -2.59
C GLY A 33 9.25 12.55 -1.19
N ALA A 34 9.68 13.71 -0.71
CA ALA A 34 10.28 13.90 0.60
C ALA A 34 9.52 14.97 1.41
N ARG A 35 10.00 15.34 2.60
CA ARG A 35 9.49 16.51 3.31
C ARG A 35 9.86 17.79 2.56
N ASP A 36 8.83 18.60 2.25
CA ASP A 36 8.85 19.87 1.52
C ASP A 36 9.48 19.80 0.12
N ARG A 37 9.70 18.61 -0.43
CA ARG A 37 10.46 18.46 -1.67
C ARG A 37 10.00 17.29 -2.52
N VAL A 38 10.11 17.47 -3.83
CA VAL A 38 10.07 16.40 -4.84
C VAL A 38 11.41 16.40 -5.56
N LEU A 39 12.02 15.24 -5.73
CA LEU A 39 13.34 15.06 -6.33
C LEU A 39 13.23 14.20 -7.59
N ALA A 40 14.04 14.49 -8.59
CA ALA A 40 14.35 13.59 -9.70
C ALA A 40 15.81 13.14 -9.56
N LEU A 41 16.02 11.83 -9.47
CA LEU A 41 17.33 11.22 -9.30
C LEU A 41 17.68 10.38 -10.53
N ALA A 42 18.87 10.57 -11.08
CA ALA A 42 19.45 9.67 -12.05
C ALA A 42 19.94 8.40 -11.34
N VAL A 43 19.39 7.25 -11.75
CA VAL A 43 19.68 5.93 -11.19
C VAL A 43 20.02 4.89 -12.28
N GLY A 44 20.41 5.40 -13.46
CA GLY A 44 20.74 4.61 -14.63
C GLY A 44 21.81 3.56 -14.39
N THR A 45 22.94 4.00 -13.81
CA THR A 45 24.09 3.17 -13.51
C THR A 45 23.93 2.53 -12.11
N PRO A 46 23.91 1.19 -11.99
CA PRO A 46 23.92 0.52 -10.70
C PRO A 46 25.08 1.00 -9.83
N GLY A 47 24.81 1.28 -8.56
CA GLY A 47 25.82 1.77 -7.63
C GLY A 47 26.03 3.28 -7.63
N SER A 48 25.30 4.03 -8.46
CA SER A 48 25.33 5.50 -8.51
C SER A 48 23.92 6.09 -8.44
N ILE A 49 23.71 7.02 -7.51
CA ILE A 49 22.50 7.85 -7.42
C ILE A 49 22.93 9.32 -7.49
N ARG A 50 22.40 10.08 -8.45
CA ARG A 50 22.74 11.51 -8.64
C ARG A 50 21.48 12.37 -8.72
N ALA A 51 21.45 13.49 -8.02
CA ALA A 51 20.36 14.46 -8.16
C ALA A 51 20.38 15.08 -9.57
N LYS A 52 19.25 15.05 -10.26
CA LYS A 52 19.04 15.77 -11.53
C LYS A 52 18.34 17.10 -11.30
N ALA A 53 17.24 17.08 -10.55
CA ALA A 53 16.43 18.25 -10.27
C ALA A 53 15.70 18.10 -8.94
N SER A 54 15.29 19.23 -8.36
CA SER A 54 14.51 19.26 -7.12
C SER A 54 13.52 20.42 -7.16
N ILE A 55 12.29 20.17 -6.70
CA ILE A 55 11.29 21.21 -6.45
C ILE A 55 11.17 21.37 -4.94
N MET A 56 11.30 22.61 -4.46
CA MET A 56 10.89 22.97 -3.10
C MET A 56 9.39 23.24 -3.11
N TRP A 57 8.66 22.52 -2.28
CA TRP A 57 7.21 22.62 -2.13
C TRP A 57 6.84 22.56 -0.65
N GLY A 58 7.30 23.53 0.13
CA GLY A 58 6.90 23.71 1.52
C GLY A 58 5.61 24.55 1.66
N PRO A 59 4.93 24.48 2.82
CA PRO A 59 3.77 25.31 3.12
C PRO A 59 4.13 26.80 3.20
N THR A 60 3.16 27.68 2.91
CA THR A 60 3.37 29.12 3.13
C THR A 60 3.43 29.44 4.63
N ALA A 61 3.91 30.64 4.96
CA ALA A 61 3.91 31.13 6.34
C ALA A 61 2.49 31.18 6.93
N GLU A 62 1.47 31.53 6.12
CA GLU A 62 0.08 31.50 6.58
C GLU A 62 -0.37 30.07 6.92
N LYS A 63 -0.10 29.09 6.04
CA LYS A 63 -0.46 27.69 6.30
C LYS A 63 0.26 27.09 7.50
N THR A 64 1.53 27.42 7.67
CA THR A 64 2.31 27.00 8.84
C THR A 64 1.71 27.60 10.13
N SER A 65 1.30 28.88 10.09
CA SER A 65 0.66 29.54 11.22
C SER A 65 -0.72 28.97 11.54
N GLU A 66 -1.54 28.69 10.52
CA GLU A 66 -2.84 28.01 10.66
C GLU A 66 -2.68 26.62 11.30
N CYS A 67 -1.68 25.86 10.87
CA CYS A 67 -1.35 24.55 11.43
C CYS A 67 -0.97 24.64 12.92
N ALA A 68 -0.10 25.58 13.26
CA ALA A 68 0.30 25.83 14.65
C ALA A 68 -0.86 26.30 15.52
N PHE A 69 -1.76 27.14 14.98
CA PHE A 69 -2.97 27.57 15.68
C PHE A 69 -3.89 26.39 16.03
N LYS A 70 -3.88 25.32 15.20
CA LYS A 70 -4.55 24.04 15.47
C LYS A 70 -3.75 23.12 16.42
N LYS A 71 -2.76 23.66 17.13
CA LYS A 71 -1.92 22.98 18.14
C LYS A 71 -1.07 21.83 17.59
N LYS A 72 -0.71 21.89 16.31
CA LYS A 72 0.23 20.95 15.68
C LYS A 72 1.65 21.48 15.79
N SER A 73 2.62 20.57 15.86
CA SER A 73 4.03 20.88 16.06
C SER A 73 4.64 21.54 14.81
N GLN A 74 5.23 22.72 14.99
CA GLN A 74 5.98 23.40 13.94
C GLN A 74 7.32 22.72 13.62
N GLU A 75 7.85 21.92 14.55
CA GLU A 75 9.16 21.26 14.40
C GLU A 75 9.05 19.91 13.69
N THR A 76 7.88 19.28 13.73
CA THR A 76 7.70 17.91 13.24
C THR A 76 6.51 17.70 12.30
N GLU A 77 5.41 18.44 12.44
CA GLU A 77 4.17 18.12 11.73
C GLU A 77 3.74 19.17 10.69
N CYS A 78 3.99 20.46 10.93
CA CYS A 78 3.58 21.56 10.04
C CYS A 78 4.47 21.76 8.80
N PHE A 79 4.80 20.66 8.12
CA PHE A 79 5.50 20.64 6.83
C PHE A 79 4.62 20.04 5.75
N ASN A 80 5.09 20.08 4.51
CA ASN A 80 4.49 19.35 3.41
C ASN A 80 5.18 18.00 3.23
N PHE A 81 4.58 16.94 3.74
CA PHE A 81 5.08 15.59 3.46
C PHE A 81 4.44 15.10 2.18
N ILE A 82 5.25 14.75 1.17
CA ILE A 82 4.72 14.19 -0.08
C ILE A 82 4.21 12.77 0.18
N ARG A 83 3.00 12.49 -0.31
CA ARG A 83 2.25 11.25 -0.04
C ARG A 83 1.66 10.64 -1.31
N VAL A 84 1.37 11.43 -2.34
CA VAL A 84 0.99 10.87 -3.65
C VAL A 84 2.03 11.30 -4.66
N LEU A 85 2.54 10.36 -5.44
CA LEU A 85 3.50 10.59 -6.51
C LEU A 85 3.26 9.53 -7.60
N VAL A 86 2.52 9.91 -8.64
CA VAL A 86 2.14 9.01 -9.74
C VAL A 86 2.47 9.64 -11.10
N ALA A 87 2.77 8.80 -12.09
CA ALA A 87 2.90 9.24 -13.47
C ALA A 87 1.49 9.44 -14.05
N LEU A 88 1.09 10.69 -14.31
CA LEU A 88 -0.21 10.99 -14.91
C LEU A 88 -0.26 10.54 -16.37
N ASN A 89 0.82 10.83 -17.08
CA ASN A 89 1.04 10.46 -18.47
C ASN A 89 2.55 10.52 -18.76
N GLN A 90 2.94 10.43 -20.03
CA GLN A 90 4.35 10.47 -20.43
C GLN A 90 5.06 11.79 -20.11
N THR A 91 4.34 12.91 -19.97
CA THR A 91 4.92 14.25 -19.79
C THR A 91 4.72 14.83 -18.40
N HIS A 92 3.78 14.33 -17.61
CA HIS A 92 3.39 14.91 -16.32
C HIS A 92 3.35 13.89 -15.19
N LEU A 93 3.75 14.34 -14.00
CA LEU A 93 3.48 13.68 -12.72
C LEU A 93 2.30 14.36 -12.04
N TYR A 94 1.53 13.59 -11.29
CA TYR A 94 0.56 14.11 -10.32
C TYR A 94 1.08 13.85 -8.90
N VAL A 95 1.15 14.91 -8.10
CA VAL A 95 1.76 14.86 -6.77
C VAL A 95 0.87 15.52 -5.75
N CYS A 96 0.74 14.91 -4.58
CA CYS A 96 0.06 15.50 -3.43
C CYS A 96 0.89 15.39 -2.16
N GLY A 97 0.71 16.34 -1.25
CA GLY A 97 1.30 16.28 0.09
C GLY A 97 0.41 16.89 1.16
N THR A 98 0.76 16.62 2.42
CA THR A 98 -0.02 17.01 3.62
C THR A 98 -0.16 18.51 3.78
N TYR A 99 0.82 19.27 3.27
CA TYR A 99 0.89 20.73 3.22
C TYR A 99 0.43 21.41 4.52
N ALA A 100 1.06 21.04 5.64
CA ALA A 100 0.74 21.50 6.99
C ALA A 100 -0.74 21.31 7.37
N PHE A 101 -1.25 20.08 7.28
CA PHE A 101 -2.66 19.73 7.51
C PHE A 101 -3.65 20.52 6.63
N SER A 102 -3.24 20.80 5.40
CA SER A 102 -4.09 21.41 4.37
C SER A 102 -3.80 20.75 3.02
N PRO A 103 -4.10 19.45 2.84
CA PRO A 103 -3.64 18.64 1.73
C PRO A 103 -3.79 19.34 0.39
N ALA A 104 -2.70 19.35 -0.37
CA ALA A 104 -2.62 20.04 -1.65
C ALA A 104 -2.03 19.12 -2.70
N CYS A 105 -2.51 19.26 -3.94
CA CYS A 105 -2.02 18.51 -5.09
C CYS A 105 -1.55 19.45 -6.20
N THR A 106 -0.72 18.95 -7.10
CA THR A 106 -0.18 19.71 -8.23
C THR A 106 0.25 18.78 -9.37
N TYR A 107 0.49 19.37 -10.54
CA TYR A 107 1.10 18.68 -11.67
C TYR A 107 2.54 19.15 -11.84
N ILE A 108 3.45 18.22 -12.13
CA ILE A 108 4.85 18.51 -12.44
C ILE A 108 5.14 18.08 -13.87
N HIS A 109 5.65 18.99 -14.69
CA HIS A 109 6.13 18.66 -16.03
C HIS A 109 7.48 17.94 -15.91
N ARG A 110 7.61 16.76 -16.51
CA ARG A 110 8.73 15.83 -16.27
C ARG A 110 10.04 16.30 -16.87
N GLU A 111 10.00 16.87 -18.07
CA GLU A 111 11.21 17.23 -18.83
C GLU A 111 12.01 18.35 -18.17
N ASN A 112 11.33 19.42 -17.77
CA ASN A 112 11.94 20.60 -17.13
C ASN A 112 11.81 20.58 -15.59
N PHE A 113 11.09 19.59 -15.04
CA PHE A 113 10.85 19.40 -13.62
C PHE A 113 10.33 20.66 -12.90
N THR A 114 9.28 21.26 -13.48
CA THR A 114 8.63 22.47 -12.93
C THR A 114 7.16 22.23 -12.59
N LEU A 115 6.65 22.94 -11.58
CA LEU A 115 5.22 22.98 -11.26
C LEU A 115 4.43 23.61 -12.41
N VAL A 116 3.30 22.99 -12.76
CA VAL A 116 2.37 23.54 -13.76
C VAL A 116 1.41 24.50 -13.08
N SER A 117 1.46 25.77 -13.46
CA SER A 117 0.52 26.78 -12.98
C SER A 117 -0.86 26.60 -13.62
N SER A 118 -1.93 26.66 -12.82
CA SER A 118 -3.29 26.76 -13.36
C SER A 118 -3.48 28.08 -14.11
N GLY A 119 -4.42 28.12 -15.06
CA GLY A 119 -4.81 29.35 -15.77
C GLY A 119 -5.35 30.47 -14.86
N ARG A 120 -5.63 30.18 -13.58
CA ARG A 120 -5.98 31.15 -12.53
C ARG A 120 -4.78 31.66 -11.71
N GLY A 121 -3.55 31.29 -12.09
CA GLY A 121 -2.32 31.67 -11.39
C GLY A 121 -2.03 30.92 -10.09
N GLN A 122 -2.89 29.96 -9.67
CA GLN A 122 -2.64 29.10 -8.52
C GLN A 122 -2.06 27.75 -8.97
N PRO A 123 -0.86 27.34 -8.51
CA PRO A 123 -0.24 26.08 -8.91
C PRO A 123 -0.82 24.84 -8.18
N PHE A 124 -1.69 25.04 -7.19
CA PHE A 124 -2.14 23.99 -6.28
C PHE A 124 -3.64 23.74 -6.37
N LEU A 125 -4.01 22.46 -6.30
CA LEU A 125 -5.36 21.93 -6.25
C LEU A 125 -5.67 21.44 -4.84
N ASP A 126 -6.96 21.38 -4.48
CA ASP A 126 -7.39 20.75 -3.22
C ASP A 126 -7.05 19.25 -3.23
N GLY A 127 -6.29 18.82 -2.23
CA GLY A 127 -5.87 17.43 -2.03
C GLY A 127 -6.74 16.64 -1.07
N LYS A 128 -7.81 17.24 -0.54
CA LYS A 128 -8.72 16.57 0.40
C LYS A 128 -9.29 15.27 -0.20
N GLY A 129 -9.14 14.17 0.54
CA GLY A 129 -9.59 12.84 0.14
C GLY A 129 -8.68 12.12 -0.87
N GLN A 130 -7.62 12.79 -1.35
CA GLN A 130 -6.57 12.22 -2.20
C GLN A 130 -5.25 12.04 -1.42
N CYS A 131 -5.02 12.88 -0.41
CA CYS A 131 -3.84 12.87 0.43
C CYS A 131 -4.25 13.10 1.91
N PRO A 132 -3.58 12.45 2.88
CA PRO A 132 -3.89 12.66 4.29
C PRO A 132 -3.53 14.08 4.76
N PHE A 133 -4.22 14.53 5.82
CA PHE A 133 -3.91 15.76 6.55
C PHE A 133 -2.70 15.58 7.47
N ASP A 134 -2.71 14.51 8.27
CA ASP A 134 -1.67 14.19 9.23
C ASP A 134 -0.57 13.35 8.55
N PRO A 135 0.72 13.71 8.69
CA PRO A 135 1.82 12.91 8.12
C PRO A 135 1.95 11.50 8.71
N GLN A 136 1.33 11.22 9.86
CA GLN A 136 1.30 9.91 10.50
C GLN A 136 0.17 9.01 10.00
N HIS A 137 -0.87 9.55 9.36
CA HIS A 137 -1.94 8.72 8.80
C HIS A 137 -1.44 7.92 7.60
N THR A 138 -1.72 6.62 7.64
CA THR A 138 -1.48 5.70 6.53
C THR A 138 -2.40 6.02 5.35
N TYR A 139 -1.92 5.77 4.15
CA TYR A 139 -2.59 6.12 2.92
C TYR A 139 -2.17 5.16 1.81
N THR A 140 -2.98 5.10 0.76
CA THR A 140 -2.61 4.45 -0.49
C THR A 140 -3.20 5.21 -1.67
N ALA A 141 -2.49 5.25 -2.79
CA ALA A 141 -2.99 5.84 -4.01
C ALA A 141 -2.38 5.15 -5.24
N LEU A 142 -3.17 4.94 -6.28
CA LEU A 142 -2.68 4.53 -7.59
C LEU A 142 -3.45 5.23 -8.72
N LEU A 143 -2.81 5.37 -9.86
CA LEU A 143 -3.47 5.84 -11.08
C LEU A 143 -3.87 4.64 -11.94
N VAL A 144 -5.13 4.60 -12.38
CA VAL A 144 -5.69 3.56 -13.24
C VAL A 144 -6.49 4.24 -14.33
N ASP A 145 -6.17 3.99 -15.59
CA ASP A 145 -6.88 4.53 -16.75
C ASP A 145 -7.04 6.07 -16.71
N GLY A 146 -6.02 6.77 -16.21
CA GLY A 146 -6.00 8.24 -16.07
C GLY A 146 -6.74 8.78 -14.84
N GLU A 147 -7.27 7.92 -13.98
CA GLU A 147 -8.02 8.31 -12.78
C GLU A 147 -7.28 7.89 -11.51
N LEU A 148 -7.31 8.75 -10.49
CA LEU A 148 -6.64 8.49 -9.23
C LEU A 148 -7.59 7.78 -8.28
N TYR A 149 -7.21 6.59 -7.84
CA TYR A 149 -7.86 5.85 -6.78
C TYR A 149 -7.08 6.06 -5.49
N ALA A 150 -7.73 6.55 -4.43
CA ALA A 150 -7.06 6.88 -3.17
C ALA A 150 -7.83 6.35 -1.96
N GLY A 151 -7.10 5.80 -0.99
CA GLY A 151 -7.56 5.43 0.34
C GLY A 151 -6.82 6.25 1.40
N THR A 152 -7.51 7.10 2.15
CA THR A 152 -6.90 8.00 3.16
C THR A 152 -7.92 8.54 4.15
N MET A 153 -7.53 9.51 4.99
CA MET A 153 -8.42 10.30 5.85
C MET A 153 -8.88 11.58 5.15
N ASN A 154 -10.19 11.82 5.14
CA ASN A 154 -10.83 12.95 4.46
C ASN A 154 -10.89 14.23 5.30
N ASN A 155 -10.59 14.18 6.59
CA ASN A 155 -10.68 15.34 7.48
C ASN A 155 -9.45 15.52 8.37
N PHE A 156 -9.39 16.68 9.02
CA PHE A 156 -8.28 17.05 9.91
C PHE A 156 -8.21 16.16 11.16
N GLN A 157 -9.36 15.75 11.68
CA GLN A 157 -9.49 14.97 12.92
C GLN A 157 -9.01 13.51 12.76
N GLY A 158 -8.90 13.00 11.53
CA GLY A 158 -8.44 11.63 11.29
C GLY A 158 -9.49 10.57 11.62
N ASN A 159 -10.77 10.87 11.45
CA ASN A 159 -11.87 9.95 11.78
C ASN A 159 -12.92 9.80 10.66
N GLU A 160 -12.65 10.36 9.48
CA GLU A 160 -13.45 10.16 8.26
C GLU A 160 -12.59 9.46 7.19
N PRO A 161 -12.43 8.13 7.25
CA PRO A 161 -11.74 7.41 6.19
C PRO A 161 -12.53 7.48 4.88
N ILE A 162 -11.81 7.47 3.77
CA ILE A 162 -12.40 7.57 2.43
C ILE A 162 -11.64 6.69 1.46
N ILE A 163 -12.39 5.93 0.64
CA ILE A 163 -11.91 5.40 -0.63
C ILE A 163 -12.58 6.19 -1.74
N SER A 164 -11.81 6.82 -2.62
CA SER A 164 -12.34 7.68 -3.68
C SER A 164 -11.66 7.47 -5.03
N ARG A 165 -12.33 7.95 -6.09
CA ARG A 165 -11.81 8.05 -7.46
C ARG A 165 -11.99 9.46 -8.00
N SER A 166 -10.88 10.09 -8.40
CA SER A 166 -10.78 11.47 -8.87
C SER A 166 -9.97 11.59 -10.18
N LEU A 167 -9.67 12.82 -10.61
CA LEU A 167 -8.89 13.20 -11.81
C LEU A 167 -9.46 12.82 -13.18
N GLY A 168 -10.46 11.94 -13.24
CA GLY A 168 -11.15 11.60 -14.48
C GLY A 168 -12.09 12.69 -14.99
N SER A 169 -12.55 12.50 -16.22
CA SER A 169 -13.71 13.23 -16.77
C SER A 169 -15.04 12.77 -16.16
N ARG A 170 -15.05 11.61 -15.51
CA ARG A 170 -16.21 11.00 -14.86
C ARG A 170 -16.52 11.68 -13.53
N THR A 171 -17.71 11.38 -13.02
CA THR A 171 -18.12 11.86 -11.69
C THR A 171 -17.21 11.24 -10.62
N LEU A 172 -16.75 12.09 -9.69
CA LEU A 172 -16.00 11.65 -8.51
C LEU A 172 -16.88 10.69 -7.69
N LEU A 173 -16.34 9.50 -7.41
CA LEU A 173 -16.97 8.51 -6.54
C LEU A 173 -16.21 8.40 -5.25
N LYS A 174 -16.94 8.17 -4.16
CA LYS A 174 -16.36 7.95 -2.84
C LYS A 174 -17.23 7.07 -1.96
N THR A 175 -16.63 6.51 -0.93
CA THR A 175 -17.37 5.86 0.16
C THR A 175 -18.26 6.86 0.90
N ASP A 176 -19.28 6.35 1.56
CA ASP A 176 -20.19 7.17 2.37
C ASP A 176 -19.81 7.15 3.85
N ALA A 177 -19.60 8.34 4.43
CA ALA A 177 -19.21 8.49 5.83
C ALA A 177 -20.36 8.20 6.82
N PHE A 178 -21.62 8.39 6.40
CA PHE A 178 -22.79 8.14 7.25
C PHE A 178 -23.19 6.67 7.25
N LEU A 179 -22.99 5.96 6.13
CA LEU A 179 -23.25 4.52 6.04
C LEU A 179 -22.19 3.65 6.74
N ARG A 180 -21.10 4.25 7.24
CA ARG A 180 -20.01 3.56 7.96
C ARG A 180 -19.47 2.33 7.23
N TRP A 181 -19.32 2.44 5.91
CA TRP A 181 -18.69 1.40 5.09
C TRP A 181 -17.26 1.08 5.50
N LEU A 182 -16.61 2.04 6.16
CA LEU A 182 -15.29 1.97 6.74
C LEU A 182 -15.42 2.40 8.20
N SER A 183 -14.78 1.68 9.13
CA SER A 183 -14.72 2.12 10.54
C SER A 183 -13.87 3.37 10.67
N ALA A 184 -14.18 4.23 11.63
CA ALA A 184 -13.57 5.57 11.77
C ALA A 184 -12.03 5.56 11.89
N ASP A 185 -11.45 4.43 12.28
CA ASP A 185 -10.01 4.22 12.43
C ASP A 185 -9.36 3.44 11.28
N ALA A 186 -10.04 3.30 10.13
CA ALA A 186 -9.51 2.54 9.00
C ALA A 186 -8.15 3.08 8.51
N ALA A 187 -7.15 2.20 8.41
CA ALA A 187 -5.77 2.52 8.08
C ALA A 187 -5.32 1.77 6.80
N PHE A 188 -5.11 2.52 5.72
CA PHE A 188 -4.83 1.98 4.38
C PHE A 188 -3.34 1.68 4.15
N VAL A 189 -3.04 0.46 3.72
CA VAL A 189 -1.65 -0.01 3.56
C VAL A 189 -1.22 -0.23 2.12
N ALA A 190 -2.16 -0.53 1.21
CA ALA A 190 -1.88 -0.72 -0.21
C ALA A 190 -3.15 -0.70 -1.08
N SER A 191 -2.97 -0.51 -2.38
CA SER A 191 -4.03 -0.62 -3.38
C SER A 191 -3.47 -1.10 -4.72
N PHE A 192 -4.22 -1.92 -5.44
CA PHE A 192 -3.75 -2.58 -6.67
C PHE A 192 -4.81 -2.61 -7.76
N SER A 193 -4.33 -2.50 -9.01
CA SER A 193 -5.09 -2.82 -10.22
C SER A 193 -4.33 -3.90 -10.97
N ILE A 194 -4.91 -5.09 -11.09
CA ILE A 194 -4.27 -6.22 -11.76
C ILE A 194 -4.54 -6.12 -13.28
N PRO A 195 -3.53 -6.31 -14.15
CA PRO A 195 -3.75 -6.34 -15.59
C PRO A 195 -4.81 -7.37 -15.98
N GLY A 196 -5.79 -6.97 -16.79
CA GLY A 196 -6.88 -7.83 -17.23
C GLY A 196 -8.07 -7.94 -16.26
N ASP A 197 -7.95 -7.45 -15.02
CA ASP A 197 -9.06 -7.37 -14.08
C ASP A 197 -9.78 -6.02 -14.18
N ASP A 198 -11.09 -6.00 -13.96
CA ASP A 198 -11.96 -4.81 -14.01
C ASP A 198 -12.14 -4.14 -12.64
N LYS A 199 -11.39 -4.59 -11.63
CA LYS A 199 -11.47 -4.12 -10.23
C LYS A 199 -10.22 -3.35 -9.80
N VAL A 200 -10.40 -2.54 -8.77
CA VAL A 200 -9.32 -1.98 -7.95
C VAL A 200 -9.49 -2.50 -6.54
N TYR A 201 -8.43 -3.07 -5.97
CA TYR A 201 -8.40 -3.61 -4.61
C TYR A 201 -7.75 -2.63 -3.65
N PHE A 202 -8.26 -2.58 -2.42
CA PHE A 202 -7.72 -1.78 -1.32
C PHE A 202 -7.48 -2.69 -0.11
N PHE A 203 -6.28 -2.60 0.46
CA PHE A 203 -5.88 -3.34 1.65
C PHE A 203 -5.72 -2.35 2.80
N PHE A 204 -6.35 -2.66 3.93
CA PHE A 204 -6.38 -1.79 5.11
C PHE A 204 -6.70 -2.59 6.37
N GLU A 205 -6.48 -2.02 7.53
CA GLU A 205 -7.07 -2.49 8.79
C GLU A 205 -8.14 -1.54 9.28
N GLU A 206 -9.06 -2.03 10.10
CA GLU A 206 -10.09 -1.23 10.77
C GLU A 206 -10.56 -1.96 12.04
N THR A 207 -11.22 -1.25 12.97
CA THR A 207 -11.96 -1.91 14.04
C THR A 207 -13.17 -2.66 13.46
N ALA A 208 -13.32 -3.92 13.85
CA ALA A 208 -14.40 -4.79 13.41
C ALA A 208 -15.65 -4.65 14.28
N ASP A 209 -16.68 -3.99 13.73
CA ASP A 209 -17.99 -3.88 14.38
C ASP A 209 -18.77 -5.21 14.38
N GLU A 210 -18.33 -6.21 13.60
CA GLU A 210 -18.99 -7.52 13.52
C GLU A 210 -18.63 -8.52 14.63
N PHE A 211 -17.73 -8.15 15.53
CA PHE A 211 -17.35 -8.97 16.67
C PHE A 211 -17.72 -8.26 17.98
N ASP A 212 -18.44 -8.98 18.84
CA ASP A 212 -18.66 -8.56 20.22
C ASP A 212 -17.46 -9.00 21.05
N PHE A 213 -16.48 -8.10 21.19
CA PHE A 213 -15.26 -8.32 21.96
C PHE A 213 -15.10 -7.21 23.00
N PHE A 214 -14.56 -7.56 24.18
CA PHE A 214 -14.41 -6.61 25.29
C PHE A 214 -13.42 -5.48 24.99
N GLU A 215 -12.52 -5.70 24.03
CA GLU A 215 -11.58 -4.73 23.50
C GLU A 215 -11.84 -4.46 22.01
N ARG A 216 -11.30 -3.35 21.49
CA ARG A 216 -11.31 -3.10 20.04
C ARG A 216 -10.56 -4.22 19.33
N LEU A 217 -11.24 -4.91 18.43
CA LEU A 217 -10.66 -5.95 17.61
C LEU A 217 -10.32 -5.39 16.24
N LEU A 218 -9.03 -5.24 15.95
CA LEU A 218 -8.57 -4.88 14.61
C LEU A 218 -8.70 -6.08 13.68
N VAL A 219 -9.13 -5.82 12.45
CA VAL A 219 -9.15 -6.85 11.40
C VAL A 219 -8.54 -6.30 10.12
N PRO A 220 -7.73 -7.10 9.42
CA PRO A 220 -7.25 -6.72 8.10
C PRO A 220 -8.35 -7.02 7.08
N ARG A 221 -8.53 -6.08 6.16
CA ARG A 221 -9.54 -6.10 5.11
C ARG A 221 -8.89 -6.05 3.75
N VAL A 222 -9.57 -6.71 2.83
CA VAL A 222 -9.48 -6.40 1.40
C VAL A 222 -10.85 -5.88 0.96
N ALA A 223 -10.86 -4.72 0.31
CA ALA A 223 -12.04 -4.22 -0.39
C ALA A 223 -11.80 -4.16 -1.89
N ARG A 224 -12.89 -4.17 -2.67
CA ARG A 224 -12.86 -3.96 -4.11
C ARG A 224 -13.91 -2.95 -4.55
N VAL A 225 -13.61 -2.28 -5.66
CA VAL A 225 -14.57 -1.49 -6.46
C VAL A 225 -14.32 -1.76 -7.95
N CYS A 226 -15.33 -1.60 -8.78
CA CYS A 226 -15.21 -1.77 -10.22
C CYS A 226 -14.71 -0.49 -10.89
N LYS A 227 -13.81 -0.63 -11.87
CA LYS A 227 -13.30 0.47 -12.69
C LYS A 227 -14.40 1.16 -13.50
N SER A 228 -15.42 0.41 -13.88
CA SER A 228 -16.58 0.85 -14.65
C SER A 228 -17.65 1.57 -13.81
N ASP A 229 -17.55 1.57 -12.47
CA ASP A 229 -18.59 2.16 -11.60
C ASP A 229 -18.79 3.64 -11.91
N VAL A 230 -20.05 4.09 -11.98
CA VAL A 230 -20.45 5.48 -12.27
C VAL A 230 -21.26 6.11 -11.14
N GLY A 231 -21.47 5.38 -10.05
CA GLY A 231 -22.40 5.77 -9.00
C GLY A 231 -23.85 5.44 -9.35
N GLY A 232 -24.76 5.71 -8.42
CA GLY A 232 -26.20 5.54 -8.67
C GLY A 232 -26.90 6.85 -9.02
N ASP A 233 -28.05 6.74 -9.67
CA ASP A 233 -28.82 7.89 -10.18
C ASP A 233 -29.65 8.58 -9.10
N LYS A 234 -30.36 7.81 -8.26
CA LYS A 234 -31.21 8.32 -7.16
C LYS A 234 -30.66 7.90 -5.81
N VAL A 235 -30.31 6.63 -5.70
CA VAL A 235 -29.69 6.01 -4.52
C VAL A 235 -28.18 5.99 -4.76
N LEU A 236 -27.36 6.26 -3.73
CA LEU A 236 -25.89 6.25 -3.85
C LEU A 236 -25.34 7.22 -4.91
N GLN A 237 -25.95 8.41 -5.04
CA GLN A 237 -25.44 9.48 -5.91
C GLN A 237 -24.01 9.88 -5.53
N LYS A 238 -23.10 9.82 -6.52
CA LYS A 238 -21.66 10.10 -6.33
C LYS A 238 -20.98 9.17 -5.31
N LYS A 239 -21.56 7.99 -5.06
CA LYS A 239 -21.03 6.96 -4.16
C LYS A 239 -20.78 5.68 -4.93
N TRP A 240 -19.87 4.83 -4.44
CA TRP A 240 -19.64 3.53 -5.05
C TRP A 240 -20.92 2.69 -5.04
N THR A 241 -21.23 2.03 -6.14
CA THR A 241 -22.29 1.02 -6.22
C THR A 241 -21.72 -0.40 -6.17
N THR A 242 -20.39 -0.51 -6.26
CA THR A 242 -19.64 -1.76 -6.35
C THR A 242 -18.69 -2.03 -5.18
N PHE A 243 -18.75 -1.21 -4.12
CA PHE A 243 -17.89 -1.36 -2.95
C PHE A 243 -18.29 -2.59 -2.12
N LEU A 244 -17.36 -3.53 -1.99
CA LEU A 244 -17.46 -4.67 -1.08
C LEU A 244 -16.14 -4.85 -0.31
N LYS A 245 -16.21 -5.33 0.93
CA LYS A 245 -15.03 -5.67 1.74
C LYS A 245 -15.16 -7.03 2.41
N ALA A 246 -14.03 -7.71 2.61
CA ALA A 246 -13.94 -9.00 3.27
C ALA A 246 -12.75 -9.03 4.24
N GLN A 247 -12.83 -9.90 5.25
CA GLN A 247 -11.73 -10.12 6.19
C GLN A 247 -10.62 -10.96 5.55
N LEU A 248 -9.37 -10.56 5.72
CA LEU A 248 -8.19 -11.38 5.47
C LEU A 248 -7.84 -12.17 6.74
N VAL A 249 -7.46 -13.44 6.60
CA VAL A 249 -7.05 -14.28 7.73
C VAL A 249 -5.57 -14.61 7.63
N CYS A 250 -4.80 -14.26 8.65
CA CYS A 250 -3.43 -14.71 8.81
C CYS A 250 -3.25 -15.28 10.22
N SER A 251 -3.36 -16.60 10.38
CA SER A 251 -3.33 -17.24 11.71
C SER A 251 -2.79 -18.66 11.66
N GLN A 252 -2.28 -19.14 12.79
CA GLN A 252 -1.81 -20.51 12.97
C GLN A 252 -2.54 -21.15 14.17
N PRO A 253 -2.91 -22.44 14.10
CA PRO A 253 -3.50 -23.14 15.23
C PRO A 253 -2.68 -23.00 16.52
N GLY A 254 -3.35 -22.75 17.64
CA GLY A 254 -2.72 -22.62 18.96
C GLY A 254 -1.97 -21.30 19.22
N ARG A 255 -2.07 -20.31 18.32
CA ARG A 255 -1.48 -18.97 18.49
C ARG A 255 -2.51 -17.87 18.27
N PHE A 256 -2.26 -16.70 18.83
CA PHE A 256 -3.04 -15.49 18.49
C PHE A 256 -2.92 -15.18 17.00
N PRO A 257 -4.01 -14.69 16.36
CA PRO A 257 -3.98 -14.36 14.94
C PRO A 257 -3.14 -13.10 14.69
N PHE A 258 -2.55 -13.01 13.51
CA PHE A 258 -1.86 -11.83 13.03
C PHE A 258 -2.88 -10.92 12.33
N ASN A 259 -3.51 -10.05 13.11
CA ASN A 259 -4.70 -9.29 12.73
C ASN A 259 -4.44 -7.79 12.48
N VAL A 260 -3.19 -7.35 12.52
CA VAL A 260 -2.75 -5.98 12.17
C VAL A 260 -1.94 -6.09 10.89
N ILE A 261 -2.34 -5.41 9.81
CA ILE A 261 -1.65 -5.46 8.51
C ILE A 261 -0.77 -4.22 8.36
N HIS A 262 0.49 -4.39 7.95
CA HIS A 262 1.43 -3.26 7.79
C HIS A 262 1.65 -2.88 6.33
N HIS A 263 1.65 -3.88 5.43
CA HIS A 263 1.88 -3.67 4.00
C HIS A 263 1.39 -4.87 3.20
N ALA A 264 1.04 -4.63 1.94
CA ALA A 264 0.77 -5.66 0.97
C ALA A 264 1.53 -5.40 -0.34
N PHE A 265 1.71 -6.44 -1.14
CA PHE A 265 2.32 -6.41 -2.45
C PHE A 265 1.57 -7.39 -3.38
N ALA A 266 1.23 -6.95 -4.59
CA ALA A 266 0.65 -7.82 -5.59
C ALA A 266 1.74 -8.30 -6.56
N LEU A 267 1.90 -9.61 -6.68
CA LEU A 267 2.77 -10.27 -7.65
C LEU A 267 1.91 -10.80 -8.81
N PRO A 268 1.89 -10.14 -9.99
CA PRO A 268 1.21 -10.65 -11.16
C PRO A 268 1.79 -12.01 -11.56
N ARG A 269 0.91 -12.99 -11.79
CA ARG A 269 1.33 -14.31 -12.30
C ARG A 269 1.63 -14.22 -13.79
N ARG A 270 2.60 -15.03 -14.24
CA ARG A 270 2.94 -15.13 -15.66
C ARG A 270 1.74 -15.52 -16.52
N GLY A 271 1.72 -14.98 -17.72
CA GLY A 271 0.66 -15.25 -18.70
C GLY A 271 -0.67 -14.56 -18.37
N GLY A 272 -0.68 -13.56 -17.50
CA GLY A 272 -1.87 -12.75 -17.20
C GLY A 272 -2.98 -13.51 -16.47
N ARG A 273 -2.64 -14.60 -15.77
CA ARG A 273 -3.59 -15.45 -15.06
C ARG A 273 -3.89 -14.93 -13.65
N GLY A 274 -4.08 -13.62 -13.49
CA GLY A 274 -4.31 -12.97 -12.20
C GLY A 274 -3.03 -12.71 -11.39
N ALA A 275 -3.17 -12.50 -10.08
CA ALA A 275 -2.06 -12.18 -9.18
C ALA A 275 -2.13 -12.94 -7.85
N ASP A 276 -0.99 -12.98 -7.14
CA ASP A 276 -0.91 -13.39 -5.74
C ASP A 276 -0.58 -12.18 -4.87
N PHE A 277 -1.31 -12.01 -3.77
CA PHE A 277 -1.18 -10.89 -2.84
C PHE A 277 -0.42 -11.34 -1.60
N TYR A 278 0.77 -10.79 -1.40
CA TYR A 278 1.61 -11.02 -0.23
C TYR A 278 1.42 -9.89 0.76
N ALA A 279 1.21 -10.19 2.04
CA ALA A 279 1.05 -9.17 3.06
C ALA A 279 1.78 -9.54 4.37
N VAL A 280 2.28 -8.50 5.06
CA VAL A 280 2.96 -8.61 6.34
C VAL A 280 2.04 -8.18 7.48
N PHE A 281 2.01 -8.97 8.54
CA PHE A 281 1.09 -8.82 9.65
C PHE A 281 1.79 -8.91 11.00
N THR A 282 1.20 -8.30 12.03
CA THR A 282 1.52 -8.54 13.44
C THR A 282 0.25 -8.93 14.22
N SER A 283 0.41 -9.49 15.41
CA SER A 283 -0.70 -9.67 16.36
C SER A 283 -0.94 -8.40 17.17
N GLN A 284 -2.20 -8.00 17.38
CA GLN A 284 -2.52 -6.91 18.31
C GLN A 284 -2.21 -7.30 19.78
N TRP A 285 -2.26 -8.60 20.09
CA TRP A 285 -1.95 -9.13 21.41
C TRP A 285 -0.49 -9.58 21.48
N GLN A 286 0.41 -8.60 21.46
CA GLN A 286 1.85 -8.86 21.55
C GLN A 286 2.23 -9.39 22.94
N ALA A 287 3.05 -10.45 22.98
CA ALA A 287 3.79 -10.84 24.17
C ALA A 287 5.28 -10.57 23.93
N GLY A 288 5.94 -9.75 24.75
CA GLY A 288 7.37 -9.43 24.67
C GLY A 288 7.72 -8.02 24.11
N ARG A 289 9.02 -7.74 23.89
CA ARG A 289 9.54 -6.42 23.50
C ARG A 289 9.39 -6.07 22.01
N ALA A 290 9.35 -7.05 21.11
CA ALA A 290 9.28 -6.84 19.65
C ALA A 290 8.22 -7.72 18.93
N GLY A 291 7.27 -8.30 19.68
CA GLY A 291 6.16 -9.09 19.13
C GLY A 291 6.59 -10.23 18.18
N SER A 292 5.66 -10.63 17.31
CA SER A 292 5.93 -11.57 16.21
C SER A 292 5.25 -11.09 14.94
N ALA A 293 5.90 -11.28 13.81
CA ALA A 293 5.34 -10.96 12.50
C ALA A 293 5.11 -12.22 11.65
N ALA A 294 4.17 -12.12 10.74
CA ALA A 294 3.85 -13.15 9.78
C ALA A 294 3.77 -12.59 8.35
N VAL A 295 4.07 -13.43 7.37
CA VAL A 295 3.78 -13.19 5.95
C VAL A 295 2.70 -14.17 5.52
N CYS A 296 1.61 -13.69 4.95
CA CYS A 296 0.59 -14.51 4.31
C CYS A 296 0.48 -14.16 2.82
N ALA A 297 0.22 -15.17 1.99
CA ALA A 297 -0.02 -15.01 0.56
C ALA A 297 -1.44 -15.47 0.22
N TYR A 298 -2.16 -14.70 -0.59
CA TYR A 298 -3.55 -14.94 -0.98
C TYR A 298 -3.65 -14.93 -2.50
N SER A 299 -4.36 -15.89 -3.10
CA SER A 299 -4.60 -15.87 -4.54
C SER A 299 -5.76 -14.95 -4.90
N GLN A 300 -5.72 -14.35 -6.09
CA GLN A 300 -6.85 -13.56 -6.59
C GLN A 300 -8.16 -14.36 -6.64
N GLU A 301 -8.10 -15.65 -6.96
CA GLU A 301 -9.28 -16.52 -6.99
C GLU A 301 -9.93 -16.63 -5.61
N ALA A 302 -9.14 -16.70 -4.53
CA ALA A 302 -9.67 -16.77 -3.18
C ALA A 302 -10.36 -15.46 -2.75
N LEU A 303 -9.87 -14.32 -3.24
CA LEU A 303 -10.54 -13.03 -3.04
C LEU A 303 -11.89 -13.03 -3.79
N GLU A 304 -11.87 -13.43 -5.06
CA GLU A 304 -13.06 -13.45 -5.92
C GLU A 304 -14.14 -14.40 -5.39
N GLU A 305 -13.77 -15.61 -4.97
CA GLU A 305 -14.67 -16.59 -4.36
C GLU A 305 -15.43 -15.99 -3.16
N VAL A 306 -14.71 -15.27 -2.28
CA VAL A 306 -15.33 -14.63 -1.11
C VAL A 306 -16.27 -13.50 -1.53
N PHE A 307 -15.90 -12.68 -2.52
CA PHE A 307 -16.76 -11.60 -3.00
C PHE A 307 -17.99 -12.09 -3.77
N GLU A 308 -17.96 -13.30 -4.30
CA GLU A 308 -19.13 -13.98 -4.89
C GLU A 308 -19.95 -14.78 -3.86
N GLY A 309 -19.48 -14.85 -2.60
CA GLY A 309 -20.12 -15.56 -1.48
C GLY A 309 -21.35 -14.86 -0.86
N LYS A 310 -21.65 -15.16 0.40
CA LYS A 310 -22.78 -14.54 1.13
C LYS A 310 -22.35 -13.22 1.78
N TYR A 311 -23.29 -12.28 1.90
CA TYR A 311 -23.11 -11.02 2.61
C TYR A 311 -23.33 -11.21 4.11
N LYS A 312 -22.75 -10.33 4.91
CA LYS A 312 -23.16 -10.09 6.29
C LYS A 312 -24.20 -8.99 6.36
N GLU A 313 -25.13 -9.13 7.28
CA GLU A 313 -26.15 -8.13 7.59
C GLU A 313 -26.19 -7.84 9.09
N LEU A 314 -26.39 -6.57 9.46
CA LEU A 314 -26.64 -6.19 10.84
C LEU A 314 -28.13 -6.34 11.15
N ASN A 315 -28.46 -7.32 11.99
CA ASN A 315 -29.81 -7.47 12.50
C ASN A 315 -30.12 -6.32 13.46
N LYS A 316 -31.04 -5.43 13.06
CA LYS A 316 -31.36 -4.20 13.80
C LYS A 316 -32.02 -4.45 15.17
N GLU A 317 -32.70 -5.57 15.34
CA GLU A 317 -33.40 -5.91 16.60
C GLU A 317 -32.43 -6.45 17.64
N SER A 318 -31.53 -7.35 17.24
CA SER A 318 -30.53 -7.95 18.14
C SER A 318 -29.23 -7.17 18.21
N SER A 319 -29.02 -6.19 17.31
CA SER A 319 -27.74 -5.50 17.11
C SER A 319 -26.56 -6.45 16.89
N ARG A 320 -26.81 -7.58 16.24
CA ARG A 320 -25.80 -8.60 15.91
C ARG A 320 -25.66 -8.77 14.41
N TRP A 321 -24.44 -8.99 13.98
CA TRP A 321 -24.15 -9.34 12.60
C TRP A 321 -24.43 -10.81 12.34
N MET A 322 -25.14 -11.09 11.25
CA MET A 322 -25.51 -12.44 10.82
C MET A 322 -25.29 -12.63 9.32
N VAL A 323 -25.32 -13.88 8.87
CA VAL A 323 -25.24 -14.20 7.44
C VAL A 323 -26.55 -13.82 6.78
N TYR A 324 -26.48 -13.05 5.69
CA TYR A 324 -27.65 -12.74 4.90
C TYR A 324 -28.22 -14.00 4.26
N SER A 325 -29.44 -14.36 4.65
CA SER A 325 -30.15 -15.56 4.17
C SER A 325 -31.34 -15.24 3.26
N GLY A 326 -31.50 -13.98 2.84
CA GLY A 326 -32.57 -13.56 1.93
C GLY A 326 -32.34 -14.01 0.48
N PRO A 327 -33.28 -13.70 -0.42
CA PRO A 327 -33.21 -14.12 -1.82
C PRO A 327 -32.05 -13.44 -2.55
N ASP A 328 -31.39 -14.19 -3.43
CA ASP A 328 -30.34 -13.63 -4.28
C ASP A 328 -30.94 -12.59 -5.26
N MET A 329 -30.17 -11.53 -5.54
CA MET A 329 -30.56 -10.44 -6.44
C MET A 329 -29.80 -10.54 -7.77
N SER A 330 -30.46 -10.21 -8.88
CA SER A 330 -29.87 -10.17 -10.21
C SER A 330 -30.08 -8.80 -10.87
N PRO A 331 -29.02 -8.13 -11.38
CA PRO A 331 -27.61 -8.50 -11.23
C PRO A 331 -27.16 -8.48 -9.76
N ARG A 332 -26.13 -9.26 -9.44
CA ARG A 332 -25.61 -9.39 -8.08
C ARG A 332 -25.11 -8.02 -7.58
N PRO A 333 -25.57 -7.53 -6.42
CA PRO A 333 -25.09 -6.28 -5.84
C PRO A 333 -23.56 -6.31 -5.64
N GLY A 334 -22.84 -5.29 -6.11
CA GLY A 334 -21.38 -5.28 -6.06
C GLY A 334 -20.66 -5.86 -7.29
N SER A 335 -21.39 -6.41 -8.27
CA SER A 335 -20.80 -6.91 -9.52
C SER A 335 -20.45 -5.77 -10.49
N CYS A 336 -19.46 -5.99 -11.37
CA CYS A 336 -18.99 -4.99 -12.34
C CYS A 336 -19.85 -4.88 -13.62
N TYR A 337 -21.14 -5.19 -13.50
CA TYR A 337 -22.08 -5.18 -14.62
C TYR A 337 -22.19 -3.79 -15.28
N MET A 338 -22.23 -3.75 -16.62
CA MET A 338 -22.24 -2.49 -17.39
C MET A 338 -23.60 -1.80 -17.52
N GLY A 339 -24.68 -2.38 -16.97
CA GLY A 339 -26.01 -1.76 -16.96
C GLY A 339 -26.36 -1.11 -15.61
N PRO A 340 -27.39 -0.24 -15.57
CA PRO A 340 -27.77 0.47 -14.37
C PRO A 340 -28.22 -0.52 -13.28
N SER A 341 -27.64 -0.39 -12.09
CA SER A 341 -28.10 -1.13 -10.92
C SER A 341 -29.49 -0.64 -10.51
N SER A 342 -30.41 -1.56 -10.23
CA SER A 342 -31.75 -1.19 -9.77
C SER A 342 -31.70 -0.46 -8.43
N ASP A 343 -32.64 0.46 -8.18
CA ASP A 343 -32.75 1.16 -6.89
C ASP A 343 -32.85 0.16 -5.71
N LYS A 344 -33.46 -1.01 -5.93
CA LYS A 344 -33.54 -2.11 -4.95
C LYS A 344 -32.15 -2.68 -4.62
N ALA A 345 -31.34 -2.97 -5.64
CA ALA A 345 -29.97 -3.46 -5.46
C ALA A 345 -29.07 -2.39 -4.80
N LEU A 346 -29.20 -1.13 -5.19
CA LEU A 346 -28.45 -0.03 -4.58
C LEU A 346 -28.85 0.22 -3.13
N THR A 347 -30.12 0.04 -2.79
CA THR A 347 -30.60 0.12 -1.41
C THR A 347 -30.06 -1.03 -0.57
N PHE A 348 -29.99 -2.24 -1.14
CA PHE A 348 -29.36 -3.39 -0.50
C PHE A 348 -27.87 -3.12 -0.20
N MET A 349 -27.11 -2.58 -1.16
CA MET A 349 -25.69 -2.28 -1.00
C MET A 349 -25.36 -1.29 0.14
N LYS A 350 -26.30 -0.41 0.52
CA LYS A 350 -26.08 0.52 1.63
C LYS A 350 -25.74 -0.21 2.93
N ASP A 351 -26.42 -1.32 3.15
CA ASP A 351 -26.39 -2.08 4.40
C ASP A 351 -25.61 -3.42 4.26
N HIS A 352 -25.25 -3.83 3.04
CA HIS A 352 -24.62 -5.13 2.72
C HIS A 352 -23.30 -4.96 1.96
N PHE A 353 -22.34 -4.27 2.56
CA PHE A 353 -21.01 -4.04 2.00
C PHE A 353 -19.94 -5.01 2.53
N LEU A 354 -20.25 -5.77 3.58
CA LEU A 354 -19.34 -6.72 4.24
C LEU A 354 -19.66 -8.16 3.80
N MET A 355 -18.66 -8.91 3.37
CA MET A 355 -18.80 -10.34 3.07
C MET A 355 -18.77 -11.19 4.35
N ASP A 356 -19.50 -12.30 4.36
CA ASP A 356 -19.44 -13.29 5.45
C ASP A 356 -18.20 -14.18 5.35
N GLY A 357 -17.86 -14.56 4.12
CA GLY A 357 -16.65 -15.32 3.82
C GLY A 357 -15.38 -14.59 4.24
N LYS A 358 -14.37 -15.36 4.59
CA LYS A 358 -13.04 -14.86 4.95
C LYS A 358 -12.03 -15.33 3.93
N VAL A 359 -11.16 -14.43 3.49
CA VAL A 359 -10.09 -14.75 2.55
C VAL A 359 -8.99 -15.46 3.33
N THR A 360 -8.77 -16.74 3.00
CA THR A 360 -7.75 -17.58 3.64
C THR A 360 -6.48 -17.62 2.77
N PRO A 361 -5.29 -17.76 3.38
CA PRO A 361 -4.04 -17.79 2.64
C PRO A 361 -3.90 -19.09 1.85
N ILE A 362 -3.08 -19.12 0.80
CA ILE A 362 -2.95 -20.23 -0.16
C ILE A 362 -2.73 -21.60 0.51
N GLN A 363 -1.99 -21.66 1.62
CA GLN A 363 -1.74 -22.89 2.38
C GLN A 363 -2.60 -23.04 3.65
N GLY A 364 -3.61 -22.19 3.85
CA GLY A 364 -4.42 -22.13 5.07
C GLY A 364 -3.65 -21.69 6.33
N ARG A 365 -2.39 -21.26 6.18
CA ARG A 365 -1.49 -20.81 7.26
C ARG A 365 -0.53 -19.73 6.73
N PRO A 366 0.16 -18.97 7.61
CA PRO A 366 1.23 -18.07 7.22
C PRO A 366 2.34 -18.79 6.46
N LEU A 367 2.86 -18.12 5.44
CA LEU A 367 4.02 -18.55 4.69
C LEU A 367 5.26 -18.53 5.59
N LEU A 368 5.51 -17.38 6.25
CA LEU A 368 6.62 -17.15 7.17
C LEU A 368 6.09 -16.62 8.50
N VAL A 369 6.64 -17.10 9.63
CA VAL A 369 6.44 -16.51 10.95
C VAL A 369 7.81 -16.26 11.58
N LYS A 370 8.04 -15.04 12.08
CA LYS A 370 9.28 -14.65 12.74
C LYS A 370 8.99 -13.94 14.06
N THR A 371 9.66 -14.38 15.13
CA THR A 371 9.61 -13.73 16.44
C THR A 371 10.57 -12.55 16.49
N ASP A 372 10.30 -11.62 17.41
CA ASP A 372 11.17 -10.48 17.72
C ASP A 372 11.46 -9.63 16.49
N VAL A 373 10.44 -9.40 15.68
CA VAL A 373 10.51 -8.54 14.50
C VAL A 373 9.15 -7.95 14.19
N THR A 374 9.17 -6.69 13.75
CA THR A 374 8.03 -6.03 13.09
C THR A 374 8.43 -5.71 11.67
N TYR A 375 7.77 -6.35 10.69
CA TYR A 375 7.96 -6.03 9.28
C TYR A 375 7.09 -4.84 8.89
N THR A 376 7.69 -3.83 8.25
CA THR A 376 7.02 -2.60 7.84
C THR A 376 6.66 -2.59 6.35
N ARG A 377 7.45 -3.25 5.51
CA ARG A 377 7.26 -3.31 4.05
C ARG A 377 7.64 -4.68 3.52
N ILE A 378 7.01 -5.04 2.41
CA ILE A 378 7.29 -6.25 1.64
C ILE A 378 7.26 -5.91 0.16
N VAL A 379 8.23 -6.44 -0.59
CA VAL A 379 8.14 -6.60 -2.05
C VAL A 379 8.57 -8.03 -2.40
N VAL A 380 8.04 -8.57 -3.49
CA VAL A 380 8.32 -9.95 -3.90
C VAL A 380 8.80 -9.95 -5.34
N ASP A 381 9.91 -10.62 -5.59
CA ASP A 381 10.44 -10.88 -6.93
C ASP A 381 10.18 -12.33 -7.34
N GLU A 382 9.99 -12.55 -8.64
CA GLU A 382 9.90 -13.88 -9.23
C GLU A 382 11.09 -14.09 -10.17
N THR A 383 12.00 -14.97 -9.78
CA THR A 383 13.26 -15.23 -10.50
C THR A 383 13.38 -16.71 -10.88
N HIS A 384 14.39 -17.06 -11.68
CA HIS A 384 14.70 -18.44 -12.04
C HIS A 384 16.04 -18.86 -11.45
N GLY A 385 16.07 -20.04 -10.84
CA GLY A 385 17.33 -20.67 -10.50
C GLY A 385 18.00 -21.34 -11.71
N ILE A 386 19.20 -21.87 -11.51
CA ILE A 386 20.01 -22.50 -12.55
C ILE A 386 19.33 -23.70 -13.24
N SER A 387 18.42 -24.38 -12.54
CA SER A 387 17.65 -25.50 -13.09
C SER A 387 16.45 -25.06 -13.95
N GLY A 388 16.22 -23.75 -14.10
CA GLY A 388 15.03 -23.19 -14.73
C GLY A 388 13.78 -23.20 -13.82
N ALA A 389 13.90 -23.71 -12.59
CA ALA A 389 12.82 -23.64 -11.61
C ALA A 389 12.57 -22.17 -11.18
N THR A 390 11.29 -21.80 -11.10
CA THR A 390 10.85 -20.49 -10.64
C THR A 390 10.90 -20.41 -9.12
N TYR A 391 11.48 -19.35 -8.59
CA TYR A 391 11.52 -19.04 -7.17
C TYR A 391 10.89 -17.68 -6.90
N ARG A 392 10.18 -17.58 -5.77
CA ARG A 392 9.67 -16.31 -5.26
C ARG A 392 10.52 -15.85 -4.09
N VAL A 393 11.06 -14.64 -4.19
CA VAL A 393 11.94 -14.06 -3.17
C VAL A 393 11.28 -12.84 -2.56
N MET A 394 11.04 -12.91 -1.25
CA MET A 394 10.49 -11.83 -0.44
C MET A 394 11.62 -10.96 0.11
N PHE A 395 11.50 -9.66 -0.06
CA PHE A 395 12.33 -8.65 0.59
C PHE A 395 11.49 -7.95 1.65
N LEU A 396 11.83 -8.20 2.92
CA LEU A 396 11.03 -7.83 4.09
C LEU A 396 11.80 -6.79 4.92
N ALA A 397 11.34 -5.55 4.91
CA ALA A 397 11.97 -4.50 5.72
C ALA A 397 11.40 -4.48 7.14
N THR A 398 12.23 -4.14 8.12
CA THR A 398 11.87 -4.11 9.54
C THR A 398 11.75 -2.69 10.09
N ALA A 399 11.07 -2.56 11.22
CA ALA A 399 10.97 -1.31 11.98
C ALA A 399 12.30 -0.85 12.59
N GLU A 400 13.31 -1.71 12.64
CA GLU A 400 14.63 -1.45 13.23
C GLU A 400 15.72 -1.20 12.17
N GLY A 401 15.36 -1.13 10.89
CA GLY A 401 16.31 -0.81 9.82
C GLY A 401 17.06 -2.02 9.27
N PHE A 402 16.45 -3.20 9.31
CA PHE A 402 16.96 -4.40 8.66
C PHE A 402 16.13 -4.74 7.41
N LEU A 403 16.77 -5.44 6.48
CA LEU A 403 16.13 -6.08 5.33
C LEU A 403 16.38 -7.58 5.40
N HIS A 404 15.33 -8.37 5.54
CA HIS A 404 15.40 -9.83 5.43
C HIS A 404 15.07 -10.24 3.99
N LYS A 405 15.95 -11.02 3.38
CA LYS A 405 15.70 -11.69 2.10
C LYS A 405 15.31 -13.13 2.39
N ALA A 406 14.12 -13.54 1.95
CA ALA A 406 13.63 -14.89 2.17
C ALA A 406 13.11 -15.51 0.86
N VAL A 407 13.47 -16.75 0.60
CA VAL A 407 13.01 -17.50 -0.59
C VAL A 407 11.94 -18.50 -0.19
N GLU A 408 10.88 -18.61 -0.99
CA GLU A 408 9.86 -19.65 -0.86
C GLU A 408 10.39 -20.98 -1.40
N LEU A 409 10.51 -21.99 -0.52
CA LEU A 409 10.93 -23.36 -0.88
C LEU A 409 9.81 -24.36 -0.55
N PRO A 410 9.81 -25.56 -1.17
CA PRO A 410 8.81 -26.59 -0.88
C PRO A 410 8.73 -27.02 0.59
N GLU A 411 9.87 -27.02 1.31
CA GLU A 411 9.94 -27.38 2.73
C GLU A 411 9.50 -26.22 3.67
N GLY A 412 9.28 -25.03 3.13
CA GLY A 412 8.98 -23.80 3.87
C GLY A 412 9.93 -22.66 3.49
N PRO A 413 9.60 -21.40 3.87
CA PRO A 413 10.44 -20.27 3.52
C PRO A 413 11.80 -20.36 4.22
N HIS A 414 12.84 -19.90 3.51
CA HIS A 414 14.20 -19.83 4.03
C HIS A 414 14.68 -18.39 4.01
N ILE A 415 15.10 -17.85 5.16
CA ILE A 415 15.74 -16.53 5.23
C ILE A 415 17.19 -16.67 4.78
N VAL A 416 17.47 -16.21 3.55
CA VAL A 416 18.78 -16.25 2.89
C VAL A 416 19.76 -15.31 3.57
N GLU A 417 19.35 -14.06 3.82
CA GLU A 417 20.19 -13.08 4.50
C GLU A 417 19.38 -12.04 5.27
N SER A 418 20.01 -11.47 6.31
CA SER A 418 19.57 -10.26 7.00
C SER A 418 20.62 -9.16 6.80
N ILE A 419 20.21 -8.01 6.27
CA ILE A 419 21.07 -6.87 5.93
C ILE A 419 20.72 -5.73 6.86
N GLN A 420 21.69 -5.22 7.62
CA GLN A 420 21.52 -3.98 8.37
C GLN A 420 21.63 -2.81 7.38
N LEU A 421 20.55 -2.06 7.21
CA LEU A 421 20.49 -0.94 6.27
C LEU A 421 21.07 0.34 6.88
N PHE A 422 20.84 0.54 8.19
CA PHE A 422 21.19 1.77 8.89
C PHE A 422 22.00 1.47 10.15
N LYS A 423 22.95 2.37 10.48
CA LYS A 423 23.69 2.31 11.75
C LYS A 423 22.80 2.63 12.94
N THR A 424 21.96 3.65 12.79
CA THR A 424 20.95 4.05 13.76
C THR A 424 19.65 3.32 13.43
N ALA A 425 19.07 2.65 14.41
CA ALA A 425 17.82 1.91 14.20
C ALA A 425 16.68 2.89 13.86
N GLU A 426 16.06 2.67 12.69
CA GLU A 426 14.88 3.42 12.26
C GLU A 426 14.06 2.59 11.26
N PRO A 427 12.74 2.85 11.16
CA PRO A 427 11.89 2.08 10.28
C PRO A 427 12.09 2.46 8.81
N VAL A 428 12.18 1.44 7.96
CA VAL A 428 12.12 1.63 6.50
C VAL A 428 10.74 2.17 6.11
N LYS A 429 10.73 3.26 5.33
CA LYS A 429 9.52 3.98 4.91
C LYS A 429 9.02 3.55 3.54
N ASN A 430 9.92 3.20 2.62
CA ASN A 430 9.57 2.75 1.28
C ASN A 430 10.48 1.61 0.79
N LEU A 431 9.92 0.69 0.01
CA LEU A 431 10.64 -0.33 -0.74
C LEU A 431 10.13 -0.32 -2.18
N LEU A 432 11.03 -0.16 -3.15
CA LEU A 432 10.70 -0.23 -4.57
C LEU A 432 11.65 -1.18 -5.30
N LEU A 433 11.11 -2.26 -5.84
CA LEU A 433 11.84 -3.28 -6.57
C LEU A 433 12.05 -2.86 -8.03
N ALA A 434 13.29 -2.94 -8.50
CA ALA A 434 13.67 -2.79 -9.92
C ALA A 434 14.36 -4.10 -10.37
N PRO A 435 13.58 -5.13 -10.72
CA PRO A 435 14.11 -6.46 -10.99
C PRO A 435 14.99 -6.48 -12.24
N GLY A 436 14.66 -5.69 -13.26
CA GLY A 436 15.47 -5.55 -14.49
C GLY A 436 16.89 -5.05 -14.23
N LYS A 437 17.09 -4.27 -13.16
CA LYS A 437 18.40 -3.79 -12.70
C LYS A 437 19.05 -4.66 -11.62
N GLY A 438 18.32 -5.61 -11.05
CA GLY A 438 18.78 -6.35 -9.87
C GLY A 438 18.98 -5.43 -8.66
N ILE A 439 18.15 -4.39 -8.51
CA ILE A 439 18.25 -3.40 -7.43
C ILE A 439 16.92 -3.27 -6.67
N LEU A 440 17.02 -3.10 -5.36
CA LEU A 440 15.95 -2.67 -4.47
C LEU A 440 16.28 -1.26 -3.96
N TYR A 441 15.38 -0.31 -4.20
CA TYR A 441 15.47 1.03 -3.62
C TYR A 441 14.79 1.05 -2.25
N VAL A 442 15.47 1.64 -1.26
CA VAL A 442 14.99 1.75 0.12
C VAL A 442 14.92 3.21 0.53
N GLY A 443 13.75 3.66 0.96
CA GLY A 443 13.51 5.01 1.47
C GLY A 443 13.41 5.05 2.97
N TYR A 444 14.05 6.04 3.59
CA TYR A 444 14.06 6.23 5.04
C TYR A 444 14.16 7.73 5.39
N SER A 445 14.27 8.07 6.69
CA SER A 445 14.24 9.47 7.10
C SER A 445 15.42 10.29 6.55
N GLY A 446 16.59 9.68 6.36
CA GLY A 446 17.81 10.35 5.94
C GLY A 446 18.14 10.30 4.45
N GLY A 447 17.49 9.44 3.65
CA GLY A 447 17.88 9.30 2.25
C GLY A 447 17.26 8.13 1.49
N VAL A 448 17.92 7.80 0.38
CA VAL A 448 17.63 6.65 -0.49
C VAL A 448 18.84 5.72 -0.51
N LEU A 449 18.62 4.42 -0.35
CA LEU A 449 19.64 3.39 -0.57
C LEU A 449 19.32 2.58 -1.83
N GLN A 450 20.36 2.18 -2.55
CA GLN A 450 20.31 1.09 -3.53
C GLN A 450 20.90 -0.18 -2.91
N VAL A 451 20.10 -1.24 -2.90
CA VAL A 451 20.49 -2.55 -2.37
C VAL A 451 20.42 -3.58 -3.50
N PRO A 452 21.54 -4.18 -3.93
CA PRO A 452 21.51 -5.29 -4.88
C PRO A 452 20.62 -6.45 -4.42
N LEU A 453 19.93 -7.16 -5.32
CA LEU A 453 19.09 -8.29 -4.92
C LEU A 453 19.91 -9.47 -4.36
N ALA A 454 21.18 -9.56 -4.72
CA ALA A 454 22.12 -10.55 -4.20
C ALA A 454 23.55 -9.99 -4.07
N ASN A 455 24.36 -10.68 -3.28
CA ASN A 455 25.77 -10.35 -3.05
C ASN A 455 26.63 -11.62 -3.15
N CYS A 456 26.53 -12.34 -4.27
CA CYS A 456 27.10 -13.68 -4.42
C CYS A 456 28.62 -13.74 -4.21
N SER A 457 29.32 -12.63 -4.50
CA SER A 457 30.77 -12.47 -4.30
C SER A 457 31.22 -12.64 -2.85
N VAL A 458 30.30 -12.64 -1.88
CA VAL A 458 30.61 -12.93 -0.47
C VAL A 458 30.98 -14.39 -0.24
N HIS A 459 30.44 -15.31 -1.06
CA HIS A 459 30.66 -16.74 -0.92
C HIS A 459 32.03 -17.11 -1.48
N ARG A 460 32.91 -17.66 -0.64
CA ARG A 460 34.31 -17.96 -0.99
C ARG A 460 34.53 -19.39 -1.42
N SER A 461 33.51 -20.24 -1.33
CA SER A 461 33.56 -21.64 -1.76
C SER A 461 32.24 -22.07 -2.38
N CYS A 462 32.29 -23.13 -3.20
CA CYS A 462 31.10 -23.78 -3.75
C CYS A 462 30.09 -24.16 -2.65
N ALA A 463 30.59 -24.72 -1.54
CA ALA A 463 29.74 -25.12 -0.42
C ALA A 463 29.00 -23.92 0.19
N GLU A 464 29.68 -22.79 0.44
CA GLU A 464 29.04 -21.58 0.98
C GLU A 464 27.97 -21.02 0.03
N CYS A 465 28.25 -20.98 -1.27
CA CYS A 465 27.32 -20.46 -2.28
C CYS A 465 26.07 -21.33 -2.38
N VAL A 466 26.23 -22.65 -2.49
CA VAL A 466 25.12 -23.60 -2.61
C VAL A 466 24.30 -23.68 -1.32
N LEU A 467 24.94 -23.65 -0.15
CA LEU A 467 24.25 -23.68 1.14
C LEU A 467 23.49 -22.40 1.47
N ALA A 468 23.82 -21.27 0.83
CA ALA A 468 23.05 -20.03 0.96
C ALA A 468 21.63 -20.16 0.39
N ARG A 469 21.40 -21.11 -0.53
CA ARG A 469 20.11 -21.35 -1.20
C ARG A 469 19.51 -20.08 -1.81
N ASP A 470 20.39 -19.19 -2.28
CA ASP A 470 20.01 -17.94 -2.93
C ASP A 470 19.78 -18.20 -4.42
N PRO A 471 18.54 -18.08 -4.95
CA PRO A 471 18.26 -18.34 -6.35
C PRO A 471 18.96 -17.36 -7.32
N TYR A 472 19.51 -16.26 -6.81
CA TYR A 472 20.31 -15.32 -7.61
C TYR A 472 21.79 -15.71 -7.71
N CYS A 473 22.27 -16.70 -6.94
CA CYS A 473 23.67 -17.06 -6.86
C CYS A 473 23.95 -18.46 -7.41
N ALA A 474 25.07 -18.59 -8.14
CA ALA A 474 25.62 -19.84 -8.61
C ALA A 474 27.15 -19.80 -8.47
N TRP A 475 27.78 -20.97 -8.31
CA TRP A 475 29.24 -21.12 -8.23
C TRP A 475 29.85 -21.42 -9.60
#